data_AF-A0A3S1IGE2-F1
#
_entry.id   AF-A0A3S1IGE2-F1
#
_cell.length_a   1.000
_cell.length_b   1.000
_cell.length_c   1.000
_cell.angle_alpha   90.00
_cell.angle_beta   90.00
_cell.angle_gamma   90.00
#
_symmetry.space_group_name_H-M   'P 1'
#
loop_
_entity.id
_entity.type
_entity.pdbx_description
1 polymer ?
#
loop_
_entity_poly.entity_id
_entity_poly.type
_entity_poly.pdbx_seq_one_letter_code
_entity_poly.pdbx_strand_id
1 'polypeptide(L)'
;LTGGHATADNLPAGLAEIQYMIRVPTLAMAEQVTTVLDRNAEAAAGMSGCRHERHWVSKSRPGLANHAMAEIAYEAMSTAGPPRWDEDAKAVAREIQVNAGRMASDEPFIEELERLIEPQAAEAILRRDLAPSQVNSTSDDYTDMSWHTPTARFYVARPALRSETGYPYPAWVMNALGGISATIDPMVICASKTVALAALRLLEDQTARDAAMNEFVARTGGGIGGSNWIAPLCDYEPPIGFRWPEYVTTPRGRDWWIPSNQTPQTTSRGASHDRS
;
A
#
# COMPACT_ATOMS: atom_id res chain seq x y z
N LEU A 1 -5.61 -21.54 0.40
CA LEU A 1 -6.53 -21.29 1.52
C LEU A 1 -7.55 -22.41 1.57
N THR A 2 -7.30 -23.38 2.44
CA THR A 2 -8.20 -24.44 2.89
C THR A 2 -9.49 -23.81 3.46
N GLY A 3 -10.36 -23.33 2.56
CA GLY A 3 -11.63 -22.70 2.90
C GLY A 3 -12.53 -23.64 3.68
N GLY A 4 -12.41 -23.65 5.01
CA GLY A 4 -13.30 -24.36 5.91
C GLY A 4 -13.19 -25.88 5.90
N HIS A 5 -12.08 -26.48 5.45
CA HIS A 5 -11.86 -27.94 5.52
C HIS A 5 -11.54 -28.44 6.96
N ALA A 6 -12.26 -27.93 7.96
CA ALA A 6 -12.19 -28.42 9.33
C ALA A 6 -13.57 -28.38 9.98
N THR A 7 -14.36 -29.45 9.79
CA THR A 7 -15.47 -29.77 10.71
C THR A 7 -15.64 -31.28 10.83
N ALA A 8 -14.54 -31.99 11.07
CA ALA A 8 -14.56 -33.38 11.51
C ALA A 8 -13.51 -33.49 12.62
N ASP A 9 -13.94 -33.33 13.87
CA ASP A 9 -13.12 -33.41 15.09
C ASP A 9 -12.51 -34.80 15.31
N ASN A 10 -12.98 -35.79 14.55
CA ASN A 10 -12.54 -37.17 14.56
C ASN A 10 -11.43 -37.49 13.54
N LEU A 11 -10.99 -36.54 12.69
CA LEU A 11 -9.95 -36.77 11.68
C LEU A 11 -8.76 -35.80 11.86
N PRO A 12 -7.51 -36.30 11.81
CA PRO A 12 -6.34 -35.43 11.82
C PRO A 12 -6.28 -34.59 10.54
N ALA A 13 -5.88 -33.32 10.66
CA ALA A 13 -5.72 -32.43 9.51
C ALA A 13 -4.58 -32.89 8.59
N GLY A 14 -4.86 -33.03 7.29
CA GLY A 14 -3.86 -33.43 6.29
C GLY A 14 -3.03 -32.28 5.70
N LEU A 15 -3.37 -31.03 6.01
CA LEU A 15 -2.69 -29.83 5.54
C LEU A 15 -2.91 -28.68 6.54
N ALA A 16 -1.86 -27.91 6.82
CA ALA A 16 -1.94 -26.62 7.47
C ALA A 16 -1.29 -25.57 6.55
N GLU A 17 -1.97 -24.44 6.35
CA GLU A 17 -1.45 -23.29 5.60
C GLU A 17 -1.37 -22.10 6.55
N ILE A 18 -0.23 -21.41 6.58
CA ILE A 18 -0.04 -20.20 7.38
C ILE A 18 0.53 -19.12 6.46
N GLN A 19 -0.09 -17.95 6.44
CA GLN A 19 0.41 -16.79 5.72
C GLN A 19 1.14 -15.85 6.68
N TYR A 20 2.39 -15.53 6.36
CA TYR A 20 3.16 -14.51 7.06
C TYR A 20 3.28 -13.25 6.20
N MET A 21 3.17 -12.09 6.84
CA MET A 21 3.52 -10.79 6.25
C MET A 21 4.50 -10.09 7.20
N ILE A 22 5.65 -9.70 6.66
CA ILE A 22 6.74 -9.11 7.43
C ILE A 22 6.91 -7.65 6.99
N ARG A 23 7.01 -6.73 7.95
CA ARG A 23 7.37 -5.33 7.71
C ARG A 23 8.63 -4.99 8.48
N VAL A 24 9.69 -4.67 7.75
CA VAL A 24 11.01 -4.36 8.30
C VAL A 24 11.66 -3.25 7.47
N PRO A 25 12.56 -2.44 8.05
CA PRO A 25 13.11 -1.28 7.36
C PRO A 25 14.16 -1.62 6.28
N THR A 26 14.70 -2.84 6.27
CA THR A 26 15.77 -3.25 5.33
C THR A 26 15.56 -4.67 4.79
N LEU A 27 16.11 -4.94 3.60
CA LEU A 27 16.09 -6.28 3.01
C LEU A 27 16.88 -7.30 3.83
N ALA A 28 18.02 -6.91 4.40
CA ALA A 28 18.82 -7.77 5.27
C ALA A 28 18.01 -8.25 6.50
N MET A 29 17.19 -7.37 7.10
CA MET A 29 16.30 -7.79 8.17
C MET A 29 15.19 -8.72 7.67
N ALA A 30 14.67 -8.52 6.46
CA ALA A 30 13.66 -9.39 5.87
C ALA A 30 14.21 -10.80 5.64
N GLU A 31 15.44 -10.91 5.15
CA GLU A 31 16.17 -12.17 4.96
C GLU A 31 16.42 -12.88 6.29
N GLN A 32 16.83 -12.15 7.33
CA GLN A 32 17.03 -12.71 8.67
C GLN A 32 15.73 -13.29 9.25
N VAL A 33 14.63 -12.53 9.20
CA VAL A 33 13.33 -12.99 9.69
C VAL A 33 12.86 -14.21 8.88
N THR A 34 13.00 -14.17 7.55
CA THR A 34 12.64 -15.29 6.67
C THR A 34 13.44 -16.55 7.01
N THR A 35 14.74 -16.41 7.26
CA THR A 35 15.62 -17.53 7.63
C THR A 35 15.16 -18.19 8.94
N VAL A 36 14.71 -17.41 9.92
CA VAL A 36 14.19 -17.94 11.18
C VAL A 36 12.85 -18.67 10.95
N LEU A 37 11.97 -18.11 10.13
CA LEU A 37 10.70 -18.77 9.78
C LEU A 37 10.94 -20.09 9.05
N ASP A 38 11.90 -20.14 8.13
CA ASP A 38 12.25 -21.35 7.40
C ASP A 38 12.76 -22.45 8.33
N ARG A 39 13.67 -22.12 9.26
CA ARG A 39 14.16 -23.09 10.27
C ARG A 39 13.04 -23.61 11.17
N ASN A 40 12.11 -22.74 11.59
CA ASN A 40 10.98 -23.14 12.42
C ASN A 40 10.03 -24.07 11.66
N ALA A 41 9.77 -23.78 10.38
CA ALA A 41 8.94 -24.63 9.53
C ALA A 41 9.58 -26.01 9.31
N GLU A 42 10.89 -26.05 9.05
CA GLU A 42 11.65 -27.29 8.91
C GLU A 42 11.63 -28.12 10.19
N ALA A 43 11.89 -27.50 11.35
CA ALA A 43 11.86 -28.19 12.64
C ALA A 43 10.47 -28.74 12.98
N ALA A 44 9.41 -27.96 12.76
CA ALA A 44 8.03 -28.39 13.01
C ALA A 44 7.63 -29.55 12.09
N ALA A 45 8.00 -29.49 10.80
CA ALA A 45 7.75 -30.56 9.84
C ALA A 45 8.52 -31.85 10.22
N GLY A 46 9.79 -31.71 10.60
CA GLY A 46 10.63 -32.83 11.03
C GLY A 46 10.08 -33.53 12.29
N MET A 47 9.63 -32.76 13.28
CA MET A 47 9.04 -33.31 14.51
C MET A 47 7.72 -34.05 14.29
N SER A 48 6.92 -33.61 13.32
CA SER A 48 5.59 -34.19 13.04
C SER A 48 5.58 -35.23 11.91
N GLY A 49 6.74 -35.51 11.30
CA GLY A 49 6.83 -36.38 10.12
C GLY A 49 6.11 -35.82 8.89
N CYS A 50 5.95 -34.50 8.81
CA CYS A 50 5.32 -33.80 7.70
C CYS A 50 6.36 -33.27 6.69
N ARG A 51 5.86 -32.81 5.54
CA ARG A 51 6.61 -31.97 4.59
C ARG A 51 6.20 -30.51 4.76
N HIS A 52 7.09 -29.59 4.43
CA HIS A 52 6.74 -28.17 4.31
C HIS A 52 7.06 -27.65 2.91
N GLU A 53 6.29 -26.65 2.47
CA GLU A 53 6.50 -25.92 1.23
C GLU A 53 6.38 -24.43 1.54
N ARG A 54 7.23 -23.61 0.89
CA ARG A 54 7.19 -22.16 1.02
C ARG A 54 6.86 -21.54 -0.32
N HIS A 55 5.96 -20.55 -0.29
CA HIS A 55 5.62 -19.77 -1.46
C HIS A 55 5.72 -18.28 -1.16
N TRP A 56 6.31 -17.53 -2.08
CA TRP A 56 6.29 -16.08 -2.05
C TRP A 56 5.01 -15.58 -2.75
N VAL A 57 4.27 -14.72 -2.06
CA VAL A 57 3.11 -14.02 -2.65
C VAL A 57 3.54 -12.65 -3.17
N SER A 58 4.34 -11.94 -2.39
CA SER A 58 4.89 -10.64 -2.75
C SER A 58 6.20 -10.39 -2.00
N LYS A 59 7.07 -9.59 -2.62
CA LYS A 59 8.21 -8.91 -1.99
C LYS A 59 8.20 -7.47 -2.50
N SER A 60 8.46 -6.51 -1.63
CA SER A 60 8.53 -5.09 -2.01
C SER A 60 9.83 -4.46 -1.52
N ARG A 61 10.26 -3.41 -2.24
CA ARG A 61 11.46 -2.64 -1.90
C ARG A 61 11.10 -1.47 -0.96
N PRO A 62 12.03 -1.05 -0.08
CA PRO A 62 11.85 0.18 0.69
C PRO A 62 11.70 1.38 -0.25
N GLY A 63 11.00 2.44 0.17
CA GLY A 63 10.88 3.65 -0.64
C GLY A 63 12.23 4.35 -0.87
N LEU A 64 12.49 4.79 -2.10
CA LEU A 64 13.58 5.69 -2.44
C LEU A 64 13.06 7.12 -2.53
N ALA A 65 13.39 7.95 -1.54
CA ALA A 65 12.95 9.35 -1.54
C ALA A 65 13.61 10.15 -2.68
N ASN A 66 12.85 11.10 -3.23
CA ASN A 66 13.35 12.10 -4.17
C ASN A 66 12.79 13.47 -3.74
N HIS A 67 13.65 14.29 -3.13
CA HIS A 67 13.24 15.57 -2.55
C HIS A 67 12.89 16.58 -3.63
N ALA A 68 13.62 16.62 -4.76
CA ALA A 68 13.26 17.46 -5.89
C ALA A 68 11.84 17.16 -6.40
N MET A 69 11.45 15.89 -6.50
CA MET A 69 10.08 15.50 -6.83
C MET A 69 9.06 15.88 -5.74
N ALA A 70 9.44 15.79 -4.45
CA ALA A 70 8.57 16.20 -3.36
C ALA A 70 8.29 17.70 -3.38
N GLU A 71 9.30 18.53 -3.64
CA GLU A 71 9.14 19.98 -3.82
C GLU A 71 8.28 20.30 -5.05
N ILE A 72 8.47 19.59 -6.16
CA ILE A 72 7.60 19.74 -7.35
C ILE A 72 6.14 19.45 -7.01
N ALA A 73 5.87 18.36 -6.28
CA ALA A 73 4.52 18.01 -5.87
C ALA A 73 3.94 19.03 -4.87
N TYR A 74 4.76 19.55 -3.95
CA TYR A 74 4.34 20.53 -2.97
C TYR A 74 4.02 21.89 -3.59
N GLU A 75 4.88 22.41 -4.47
CA GLU A 75 4.61 23.66 -5.19
C GLU A 75 3.33 23.56 -6.05
N ALA A 76 3.12 22.42 -6.69
CA ALA A 76 1.89 22.13 -7.44
C ALA A 76 0.66 22.11 -6.51
N MET A 77 0.75 21.49 -5.34
CA MET A 77 -0.35 21.46 -4.37
C MET A 77 -0.62 22.85 -3.77
N SER A 78 0.43 23.62 -3.49
CA SER A 78 0.35 24.99 -3.02
C SER A 78 -0.34 25.91 -4.03
N THR A 79 -0.10 25.67 -5.32
CA THR A 79 -0.79 26.37 -6.41
C THR A 79 -2.26 25.92 -6.54
N ALA A 80 -2.52 24.62 -6.43
CA ALA A 80 -3.89 24.08 -6.50
C ALA A 80 -4.76 24.47 -5.30
N GLY A 81 -4.13 24.63 -4.13
CA GLY A 81 -4.77 24.80 -2.84
C GLY A 81 -5.22 23.46 -2.22
N PRO A 82 -5.45 23.43 -0.89
CA PRO A 82 -6.03 22.27 -0.21
C PRO A 82 -7.49 22.05 -0.65
N PRO A 83 -8.07 20.86 -0.40
CA PRO A 83 -9.49 20.64 -0.65
C PRO A 83 -10.34 21.60 0.18
N ARG A 84 -11.54 21.93 -0.34
CA ARG A 84 -12.52 22.79 0.31
C ARG A 84 -13.89 22.12 0.28
N TRP A 85 -14.55 22.05 1.42
CA TRP A 85 -15.91 21.52 1.51
C TRP A 85 -16.92 22.66 1.65
N ASP A 86 -17.77 22.78 0.65
CA ASP A 86 -18.84 23.79 0.60
C ASP A 86 -20.04 23.41 1.46
N GLU A 87 -21.10 24.23 1.42
CA GLU A 87 -22.30 23.97 2.22
C GLU A 87 -23.07 22.72 1.82
N ASP A 88 -22.98 22.29 0.56
CA ASP A 88 -23.62 21.04 0.13
C ASP A 88 -22.93 19.85 0.79
N ALA A 89 -21.59 19.84 0.80
CA ALA A 89 -20.80 18.84 1.51
C ALA A 89 -21.05 18.89 3.03
N LYS A 90 -21.11 20.09 3.62
CA LYS A 90 -21.37 20.27 5.05
C LYS A 90 -22.78 19.84 5.43
N ALA A 91 -23.78 20.05 4.58
CA ALA A 91 -25.14 19.58 4.81
C ALA A 91 -25.21 18.05 4.90
N VAL A 92 -24.55 17.35 3.96
CA VAL A 92 -24.40 15.88 4.00
C VAL A 92 -23.68 15.43 5.27
N ALA A 93 -22.59 16.12 5.63
CA ALA A 93 -21.83 15.79 6.83
C ALA A 93 -22.65 15.96 8.12
N ARG A 94 -23.46 17.02 8.23
CA ARG A 94 -24.41 17.24 9.33
C ARG A 94 -25.47 16.14 9.39
N GLU A 95 -26.02 15.72 8.25
CA GLU A 95 -26.96 14.59 8.19
C GLU A 95 -26.30 13.29 8.68
N ILE A 96 -25.05 13.02 8.28
CA ILE A 96 -24.29 11.85 8.76
C ILE A 96 -24.06 11.94 10.28
N GLN A 97 -23.75 13.11 10.82
CA GLN A 97 -23.61 13.31 12.27
C GLN A 97 -24.90 12.94 13.01
N VAL A 98 -26.05 13.44 12.55
CA VAL A 98 -27.37 13.12 13.14
C VAL A 98 -27.66 11.63 13.07
N ASN A 99 -27.45 11.00 11.92
CA ASN A 99 -27.65 9.56 11.75
C ASN A 99 -26.67 8.70 12.59
N ALA A 100 -25.49 9.23 12.91
CA ALA A 100 -24.54 8.62 13.83
C ALA A 100 -24.86 8.90 15.31
N GLY A 101 -26.02 9.48 15.61
CA GLY A 101 -26.46 9.82 16.98
C GLY A 101 -25.70 11.00 17.58
N ARG A 102 -25.17 11.89 16.75
CA ARG A 102 -24.45 13.11 17.16
C ARG A 102 -25.29 14.34 16.88
N MET A 103 -24.94 15.46 17.52
CA MET A 103 -25.48 16.75 17.14
C MET A 103 -24.79 17.22 15.87
N ALA A 104 -25.55 17.82 14.96
CA ALA A 104 -24.98 18.52 13.81
C ALA A 104 -24.13 19.70 14.30
N SER A 105 -22.95 19.87 13.70
CA SER A 105 -22.09 21.04 13.89
C SER A 105 -22.11 21.92 12.65
N ASP A 106 -22.01 23.23 12.84
CA ASP A 106 -21.91 24.19 11.73
C ASP A 106 -20.66 23.93 10.88
N GLU A 107 -19.56 23.51 11.53
CA GLU A 107 -18.30 23.11 10.91
C GLU A 107 -18.05 21.61 11.14
N PRO A 108 -18.68 20.74 10.35
CA PRO A 108 -18.71 19.30 10.62
C PRO A 108 -17.38 18.59 10.30
N PHE A 109 -16.49 19.20 9.51
CA PHE A 109 -15.20 18.61 9.12
C PHE A 109 -14.05 19.03 10.05
N ILE A 110 -13.00 18.21 10.07
CA ILE A 110 -11.73 18.53 10.74
C ILE A 110 -11.07 19.73 10.03
N GLU A 111 -10.66 20.75 10.78
CA GLU A 111 -10.15 22.01 10.22
C GLU A 111 -8.82 21.84 9.48
N GLU A 112 -7.98 20.92 9.95
CA GLU A 112 -6.66 20.64 9.38
C GLU A 112 -6.72 20.04 7.97
N LEU A 113 -7.85 19.44 7.57
CA LEU A 113 -8.04 18.87 6.23
C LEU A 113 -7.97 19.94 5.13
N GLU A 114 -8.20 21.18 5.52
CA GLU A 114 -8.29 22.37 4.68
C GLU A 114 -7.02 23.23 4.76
N ARG A 115 -5.94 22.72 5.34
CA ARG A 115 -4.66 23.41 5.52
C ARG A 115 -3.53 22.67 4.81
N LEU A 116 -2.60 23.44 4.24
CA LEU A 116 -1.36 22.90 3.70
C LEU A 116 -0.33 22.76 4.81
N ILE A 117 0.54 21.76 4.67
CA ILE A 117 1.70 21.56 5.53
C ILE A 117 2.93 21.36 4.66
N GLU A 118 4.00 22.10 4.95
CA GLU A 118 5.29 21.96 4.29
C GLU A 118 5.85 20.54 4.47
N PRO A 119 6.47 19.92 3.46
CA PRO A 119 6.96 18.55 3.53
C PRO A 119 7.88 18.29 4.72
N GLN A 120 8.77 19.23 5.05
CA GLN A 120 9.71 19.13 6.17
C GLN A 120 9.00 19.25 7.52
N ALA A 121 7.92 20.04 7.61
CA ALA A 121 7.10 20.12 8.82
C ALA A 121 6.30 18.83 9.03
N ALA A 122 5.74 18.26 7.95
CA ALA A 122 5.06 16.97 8.00
C ALA A 122 6.02 15.84 8.41
N GLU A 123 7.22 15.80 7.83
CA GLU A 123 8.27 14.84 8.20
C GLU A 123 8.70 15.01 9.66
N ALA A 124 8.86 16.24 10.15
CA ALA A 124 9.21 16.49 11.56
C ALA A 124 8.14 16.02 12.55
N ILE A 125 6.86 16.11 12.19
CA ILE A 125 5.75 15.56 12.99
C ILE A 125 5.81 14.04 12.96
N LEU A 126 5.90 13.45 11.76
CA LEU A 126 5.98 12.00 11.59
C LEU A 126 7.17 11.41 12.35
N ARG A 127 8.30 12.11 12.38
CA ARG A 127 9.50 11.68 13.11
C ARG A 127 9.35 11.70 14.63
N ARG A 128 8.27 12.22 15.21
CA ARG A 128 8.04 12.11 16.66
C ARG A 128 7.49 10.74 17.04
N ASP A 129 6.75 10.11 16.13
CA ASP A 129 5.96 8.91 16.44
C ASP A 129 6.62 7.60 16.02
N LEU A 130 7.61 7.65 15.13
CA LEU A 130 8.29 6.46 14.62
C LEU A 130 9.41 5.99 15.59
N ALA A 131 9.92 4.77 15.45
CA ALA A 131 11.16 4.38 16.14
C ALA A 131 12.37 5.03 15.44
N PRO A 132 13.48 5.41 16.13
CA PRO A 132 14.65 6.02 15.48
C PRO A 132 15.26 5.19 14.34
N SER A 133 15.15 3.86 14.42
CA SER A 133 15.61 2.93 13.37
C SER A 133 14.68 2.85 12.15
N GLN A 134 13.48 3.42 12.24
CA GLN A 134 12.48 3.41 11.17
C GLN A 134 12.59 4.70 10.36
N VAL A 135 13.08 4.56 9.13
CA VAL A 135 13.30 5.67 8.18
C VAL A 135 12.12 5.90 7.23
N ASN A 136 11.21 4.93 7.12
CA ASN A 136 10.03 5.01 6.26
C ASN A 136 8.75 4.82 7.10
N SER A 137 7.69 5.54 6.76
CA SER A 137 6.35 5.31 7.30
C SER A 137 5.47 4.65 6.25
N THR A 138 4.53 3.80 6.69
CA THR A 138 3.58 3.05 5.85
C THR A 138 4.24 1.99 4.94
N SER A 139 3.41 1.29 4.15
CA SER A 139 3.83 0.29 3.17
C SER A 139 2.87 0.36 1.98
N ASP A 140 3.40 0.46 0.77
CA ASP A 140 2.61 0.68 -0.45
C ASP A 140 3.43 0.22 -1.67
N ASP A 141 2.81 -0.02 -2.82
CA ASP A 141 3.46 -0.65 -3.99
C ASP A 141 4.24 0.35 -4.86
N TYR A 142 3.90 1.65 -4.82
CA TYR A 142 4.65 2.69 -5.55
C TYR A 142 6.13 2.76 -5.13
N THR A 143 6.50 2.24 -3.95
CA THR A 143 7.89 2.21 -3.50
C THR A 143 8.75 1.38 -4.43
N ASP A 144 8.20 0.35 -5.07
CA ASP A 144 8.90 -0.38 -6.12
C ASP A 144 9.19 0.52 -7.34
N MET A 145 8.23 1.37 -7.72
CA MET A 145 8.42 2.30 -8.84
C MET A 145 9.48 3.37 -8.56
N SER A 146 9.68 3.74 -7.29
CA SER A 146 10.71 4.72 -6.88
C SER A 146 12.15 4.30 -7.20
N TRP A 147 12.39 3.01 -7.44
CA TRP A 147 13.69 2.48 -7.88
C TRP A 147 13.87 2.47 -9.40
N HIS A 148 12.85 2.85 -10.17
CA HIS A 148 12.90 2.90 -11.64
C HIS A 148 12.94 4.32 -12.18
N THR A 149 12.40 5.30 -11.44
CA THR A 149 12.32 6.70 -11.88
C THR A 149 12.18 7.64 -10.69
N PRO A 150 12.61 8.91 -10.79
CA PRO A 150 12.21 9.95 -9.84
C PRO A 150 10.71 9.88 -9.56
N THR A 151 10.35 9.76 -8.28
CA THR A 151 8.98 9.52 -7.84
C THR A 151 8.71 10.33 -6.59
N ALA A 152 7.51 10.91 -6.49
CA ALA A 152 6.99 11.48 -5.25
C ALA A 152 5.62 10.88 -4.93
N ARG A 153 5.31 10.81 -3.63
CA ARG A 153 3.98 10.59 -3.10
C ARG A 153 3.59 11.82 -2.31
N PHE A 154 2.34 12.26 -2.47
CA PHE A 154 1.74 13.29 -1.65
C PHE A 154 0.41 12.78 -1.10
N TYR A 155 -0.07 13.41 -0.04
CA TYR A 155 -1.36 13.10 0.57
C TYR A 155 -2.29 14.30 0.41
N VAL A 156 -3.52 14.03 0.00
CA VAL A 156 -4.63 14.99 0.05
C VAL A 156 -5.60 14.50 1.10
N ALA A 157 -6.11 15.43 1.91
CA ALA A 157 -7.04 15.12 2.96
C ALA A 157 -8.32 14.46 2.41
N ARG A 158 -8.64 13.27 2.92
CA ARG A 158 -9.94 12.63 2.72
C ARG A 158 -10.96 13.27 3.66
N PRO A 159 -12.24 13.47 3.24
CA PRO A 159 -13.27 14.00 4.13
C PRO A 159 -13.37 13.17 5.42
N ALA A 160 -13.27 13.83 6.56
CA ALA A 160 -13.42 13.23 7.87
C ALA A 160 -14.11 14.22 8.83
N LEU A 161 -15.07 13.70 9.60
CA LEU A 161 -15.83 14.51 10.54
C LEU A 161 -15.01 14.89 11.76
N ARG A 162 -15.21 16.10 12.25
CA ARG A 162 -14.72 16.57 13.54
C ARG A 162 -15.39 15.76 14.67
N SER A 163 -14.58 15.38 15.65
CA SER A 163 -15.06 14.79 16.91
C SER A 163 -14.66 15.66 18.10
N GLU A 164 -15.61 16.44 18.61
CA GLU A 164 -15.37 17.37 19.73
C GLU A 164 -15.21 16.66 21.08
N THR A 165 -15.74 15.44 21.21
CA THR A 165 -15.73 14.68 22.48
C THR A 165 -14.74 13.51 22.49
N GLY A 166 -13.83 13.45 21.50
CA GLY A 166 -12.91 12.32 21.31
C GLY A 166 -13.63 11.00 20.96
N TYR A 167 -14.92 11.04 20.67
CA TYR A 167 -15.71 9.88 20.28
C TYR A 167 -15.41 9.47 18.82
N PRO A 168 -14.99 8.23 18.55
CA PRO A 168 -14.75 7.78 17.18
C PRO A 168 -16.07 7.52 16.45
N TYR A 169 -16.26 8.08 15.25
CA TYR A 169 -17.42 7.75 14.42
C TYR A 169 -17.39 6.27 13.99
N PRO A 170 -18.56 5.63 13.81
CA PRO A 170 -18.63 4.27 13.26
C PRO A 170 -17.96 4.17 11.89
N ALA A 171 -17.37 3.01 11.58
CA ALA A 171 -16.62 2.80 10.33
C ALA A 171 -17.43 3.11 9.05
N TRP A 172 -18.77 2.95 9.08
CA TRP A 172 -19.62 3.27 7.93
C TRP A 172 -19.58 4.75 7.55
N VAL A 173 -19.30 5.67 8.50
CA VAL A 173 -19.24 7.12 8.25
C VAL A 173 -18.16 7.46 7.23
N MET A 174 -16.95 6.90 7.39
CA MET A 174 -15.85 7.11 6.44
C MET A 174 -16.17 6.54 5.05
N ASN A 175 -16.95 5.44 4.99
CA ASN A 175 -17.39 4.86 3.73
C ASN A 175 -18.45 5.73 3.06
N ALA A 176 -19.42 6.25 3.82
CA ALA A 176 -20.44 7.17 3.31
C ALA A 176 -19.81 8.44 2.74
N LEU A 177 -18.92 9.10 3.50
CA LEU A 177 -18.19 10.28 3.03
C LEU A 177 -17.31 9.99 1.81
N GLY A 178 -16.80 8.77 1.67
CA GLY A 178 -16.03 8.34 0.50
C GLY A 178 -16.90 7.97 -0.72
N GLY A 179 -18.19 7.71 -0.52
CA GLY A 179 -19.13 7.27 -1.57
C GLY A 179 -20.05 8.38 -2.08
N ILE A 180 -20.10 9.53 -1.43
CA ILE A 180 -20.94 10.67 -1.81
C ILE A 180 -20.06 11.72 -2.51
N SER A 181 -20.37 12.01 -3.77
CA SER A 181 -19.62 12.96 -4.61
C SER A 181 -19.38 14.31 -3.94
N ALA A 182 -20.42 14.92 -3.35
CA ALA A 182 -20.29 16.21 -2.67
C ALA A 182 -19.18 16.23 -1.60
N THR A 183 -18.92 15.10 -0.93
CA THR A 183 -17.90 15.01 0.11
C THR A 183 -16.54 14.51 -0.40
N ILE A 184 -16.48 13.59 -1.36
CA ILE A 184 -15.20 13.03 -1.83
C ILE A 184 -14.56 13.82 -2.98
N ASP A 185 -15.36 14.45 -3.84
CA ASP A 185 -14.87 15.14 -5.04
C ASP A 185 -13.90 16.28 -4.73
N PRO A 186 -14.05 17.08 -3.64
CA PRO A 186 -13.05 18.09 -3.30
C PRO A 186 -11.62 17.54 -3.15
N MET A 187 -11.48 16.36 -2.53
CA MET A 187 -10.19 15.66 -2.41
C MET A 187 -9.68 15.25 -3.80
N VAL A 188 -10.53 14.66 -4.63
CA VAL A 188 -10.16 14.16 -5.98
C VAL A 188 -9.77 15.31 -6.90
N ILE A 189 -10.49 16.44 -6.84
CA ILE A 189 -10.22 17.63 -7.64
C ILE A 189 -8.90 18.28 -7.19
N CYS A 190 -8.65 18.40 -5.88
CA CYS A 190 -7.36 18.88 -5.37
C CYS A 190 -6.20 17.99 -5.84
N ALA A 191 -6.34 16.67 -5.71
CA ALA A 191 -5.32 15.72 -6.14
C ALA A 191 -5.06 15.80 -7.66
N SER A 192 -6.12 15.82 -8.47
CA SER A 192 -5.98 15.89 -9.95
C SER A 192 -5.30 17.18 -10.41
N LYS A 193 -5.65 18.33 -9.85
CA LYS A 193 -4.96 19.61 -10.11
C LYS A 193 -3.48 19.53 -9.74
N THR A 194 -3.17 18.97 -8.57
CA THR A 194 -1.80 18.80 -8.10
C THR A 194 -0.98 17.93 -9.06
N VAL A 195 -1.50 16.76 -9.47
CA VAL A 195 -0.83 15.89 -10.44
C VAL A 195 -0.64 16.60 -11.79
N ALA A 196 -1.68 17.28 -12.29
CA ALA A 196 -1.61 17.96 -13.58
C ALA A 196 -0.56 19.07 -13.59
N LEU A 197 -0.49 19.89 -12.54
CA LEU A 197 0.49 20.97 -12.40
C LEU A 197 1.91 20.43 -12.24
N ALA A 198 2.11 19.38 -11.43
CA ALA A 198 3.40 18.72 -11.28
C ALA A 198 3.88 18.12 -12.61
N ALA A 199 2.98 17.45 -13.35
CA ALA A 199 3.29 16.90 -14.67
C ALA A 199 3.62 18.01 -15.68
N LEU A 200 2.89 19.12 -15.69
CA LEU A 200 3.16 20.25 -16.57
C LEU A 200 4.54 20.85 -16.29
N ARG A 201 4.88 21.08 -15.01
CA ARG A 201 6.23 21.54 -14.61
C ARG A 201 7.30 20.57 -15.10
N LEU A 202 7.08 19.27 -14.92
CA LEU A 202 8.01 18.26 -15.43
C LEU A 202 8.08 18.22 -16.95
N LEU A 203 7.09 18.67 -17.72
CA LEU A 203 7.15 18.71 -19.18
C LEU A 203 7.81 20.00 -19.71
N GLU A 204 7.63 21.12 -19.01
CA GLU A 204 8.05 22.45 -19.49
C GLU A 204 9.39 22.91 -18.90
N ASP A 205 9.73 22.51 -17.68
CA ASP A 205 10.92 22.95 -16.96
C ASP A 205 12.03 21.87 -16.98
N GLN A 206 13.03 22.08 -17.84
CA GLN A 206 14.19 21.20 -17.93
C GLN A 206 15.03 21.18 -16.64
N THR A 207 15.14 22.31 -15.95
CA THR A 207 15.93 22.40 -14.72
C THR A 207 15.30 21.57 -13.61
N ALA A 208 13.97 21.61 -13.46
CA ALA A 208 13.26 20.76 -12.50
C ALA A 208 13.42 19.27 -12.82
N ARG A 209 13.30 18.87 -14.10
CA ARG A 209 13.54 17.49 -14.55
C ARG A 209 14.96 17.01 -14.23
N ASP A 210 15.95 17.83 -14.56
CA ASP A 210 17.35 17.49 -14.35
C ASP A 210 17.67 17.36 -12.87
N ALA A 211 17.13 18.25 -12.02
CA ALA A 211 17.29 18.15 -10.57
C ALA A 211 16.73 16.82 -10.02
N ALA A 212 15.51 16.46 -10.43
CA ALA A 212 14.87 15.20 -10.03
C ALA A 212 15.68 13.97 -10.48
N MET A 213 16.17 13.97 -11.73
CA MET A 213 16.97 12.87 -12.27
C MET A 213 18.36 12.79 -11.64
N ASN A 214 19.03 13.91 -11.45
CA ASN A 214 20.34 13.97 -10.81
C ASN A 214 20.30 13.43 -9.38
N GLU A 215 19.27 13.78 -8.61
CA GLU A 215 19.06 13.22 -7.28
C GLU A 215 18.83 11.70 -7.33
N PHE A 216 18.01 11.22 -8.25
CA PHE A 216 17.77 9.78 -8.44
C PHE A 216 19.07 9.03 -8.78
N VAL A 217 19.84 9.52 -9.74
CA VAL A 217 21.14 8.94 -10.15
C VAL A 217 22.11 8.92 -8.97
N ALA A 218 22.19 10.00 -8.20
CA ALA A 218 23.06 10.07 -7.02
C ALA A 218 22.65 9.05 -5.95
N ARG A 219 21.36 8.96 -5.61
CA ARG A 219 20.84 8.06 -4.57
C ARG A 219 20.96 6.58 -4.95
N THR A 220 20.80 6.27 -6.23
CA THR A 220 20.99 4.91 -6.77
C THR A 220 22.46 4.57 -7.06
N GLY A 221 23.38 5.53 -6.93
CA GLY A 221 24.80 5.32 -7.18
C GLY A 221 25.13 5.08 -8.66
N GLY A 222 24.43 5.77 -9.57
CA GLY A 222 24.65 5.68 -11.02
C GLY A 222 23.41 5.41 -11.86
N GLY A 223 22.19 5.48 -11.29
CA GLY A 223 20.95 5.13 -11.98
C GLY A 223 20.59 3.65 -11.84
N ILE A 224 19.80 3.13 -12.76
CA ILE A 224 19.43 1.72 -12.80
C ILE A 224 20.69 0.86 -12.97
N GLY A 225 20.91 -0.09 -12.07
CA GLY A 225 22.14 -0.88 -12.01
C GLY A 225 23.32 -0.19 -11.30
N GLY A 226 23.10 1.00 -10.74
CA GLY A 226 24.08 1.71 -9.92
C GLY A 226 24.42 1.00 -8.61
N SER A 227 25.45 1.47 -7.91
CA SER A 227 26.02 0.78 -6.74
C SER A 227 25.06 0.62 -5.55
N ASN A 228 24.07 1.52 -5.44
CA ASN A 228 23.07 1.52 -4.38
C ASN A 228 21.68 1.14 -4.89
N TRP A 229 21.54 0.81 -6.18
CA TRP A 229 20.28 0.45 -6.79
C TRP A 229 19.83 -0.95 -6.35
N ILE A 230 18.58 -1.07 -5.93
CA ILE A 230 17.98 -2.36 -5.55
C ILE A 230 17.19 -2.92 -6.73
N ALA A 231 17.66 -4.06 -7.25
CA ALA A 231 16.98 -4.79 -8.31
C ALA A 231 15.58 -5.26 -7.88
N PRO A 232 14.62 -5.40 -8.82
CA PRO A 232 13.31 -5.98 -8.52
C PRO A 232 13.44 -7.33 -7.82
N LEU A 233 12.68 -7.51 -6.73
CA LEU A 233 12.72 -8.73 -5.91
C LEU A 233 11.86 -9.87 -6.48
N CYS A 234 11.73 -9.94 -7.81
CA CYS A 234 10.93 -10.95 -8.51
C CYS A 234 11.74 -12.24 -8.73
N ASP A 235 12.44 -12.70 -7.70
CA ASP A 235 13.33 -13.87 -7.69
C ASP A 235 12.58 -15.19 -7.37
N TYR A 236 11.28 -15.24 -7.67
CA TYR A 236 10.40 -16.37 -7.40
C TYR A 236 9.34 -16.52 -8.49
N GLU A 237 8.86 -17.75 -8.68
CA GLU A 237 7.76 -18.04 -9.59
C GLU A 237 6.50 -17.27 -9.20
N PRO A 238 5.82 -16.60 -10.14
CA PRO A 238 4.66 -15.81 -9.83
C PRO A 238 3.55 -16.69 -9.20
N PRO A 239 2.88 -16.23 -8.14
CA PRO A 239 1.89 -16.99 -7.38
C PRO A 239 0.53 -17.07 -8.10
N ILE A 240 0.53 -17.37 -9.40
CA ILE A 240 -0.68 -17.44 -10.23
C ILE A 240 -1.37 -18.82 -10.15
N GLY A 241 -0.67 -19.84 -9.65
CA GLY A 241 -1.20 -21.19 -9.51
C GLY A 241 -2.02 -21.45 -8.24
N PHE A 242 -2.20 -20.46 -7.37
CA PHE A 242 -3.04 -20.61 -6.18
C PHE A 242 -4.52 -20.64 -6.55
N ARG A 243 -5.31 -21.28 -5.68
CA ARG A 243 -6.78 -21.29 -5.76
C ARG A 243 -7.33 -19.92 -5.38
N TRP A 244 -7.19 -18.95 -6.27
CA TRP A 244 -7.80 -17.65 -6.12
C TRP A 244 -9.32 -17.78 -6.29
N PRO A 245 -10.14 -16.99 -5.57
CA PRO A 245 -11.57 -16.91 -5.85
C PRO A 245 -11.81 -16.52 -7.31
N GLU A 246 -12.59 -17.31 -8.03
CA GLU A 246 -12.96 -17.07 -9.41
C GLU A 246 -14.46 -16.75 -9.48
N TYR A 247 -14.82 -15.78 -10.33
CA TYR A 247 -16.23 -15.55 -10.64
C TYR A 247 -16.72 -16.60 -11.64
N VAL A 248 -17.77 -17.31 -11.29
CA VAL A 248 -18.37 -18.38 -12.11
C VAL A 248 -19.82 -18.04 -12.43
N THR A 249 -20.30 -18.52 -13.57
CA THR A 249 -21.73 -18.48 -13.89
C THR A 249 -22.29 -19.87 -13.66
N THR A 250 -23.24 -19.99 -12.74
CA THR A 250 -23.98 -21.23 -12.49
C THR A 250 -25.41 -21.10 -13.04
N PRO A 251 -26.18 -22.20 -13.16
CA PRO A 251 -27.60 -22.11 -13.47
C PRO A 251 -28.42 -21.25 -12.50
N ARG A 252 -27.89 -20.95 -11.30
CA ARG A 252 -28.53 -20.09 -10.29
C ARG A 252 -28.13 -18.61 -10.40
N GLY A 253 -27.21 -18.27 -11.31
CA GLY A 253 -26.69 -16.91 -11.49
C GLY A 253 -25.18 -16.80 -11.35
N ARG A 254 -24.70 -15.55 -11.36
CA ARG A 254 -23.28 -15.20 -11.16
C ARG A 254 -22.93 -15.35 -9.68
N ASP A 255 -21.89 -16.12 -9.41
CA ASP A 255 -21.40 -16.39 -8.06
C ASP A 255 -19.85 -16.35 -8.07
N TRP A 256 -19.23 -16.55 -6.91
CA TRP A 256 -17.80 -16.80 -6.80
C TRP A 256 -17.54 -18.20 -6.24
N TRP A 257 -16.44 -18.81 -6.65
CA TRP A 257 -16.06 -20.16 -6.28
C TRP A 257 -14.55 -20.25 -6.10
N ILE A 258 -14.08 -21.11 -5.18
CA ILE A 258 -12.66 -21.46 -5.05
C ILE A 258 -12.46 -22.80 -5.76
N PRO A 259 -11.69 -22.87 -6.86
CA PRO A 259 -11.52 -24.11 -7.63
C PRO A 259 -11.06 -25.31 -6.79
N SER A 260 -11.74 -26.45 -6.93
CA SER A 260 -11.31 -27.72 -6.35
C SER A 260 -10.35 -28.42 -7.32
N ASN A 261 -9.08 -28.57 -6.93
CA ASN A 261 -7.98 -29.29 -7.62
C ASN A 261 -8.03 -29.31 -9.15
N GLN A 262 -7.19 -28.50 -9.79
CA GLN A 262 -6.69 -28.84 -11.12
C GLN A 262 -5.60 -29.92 -10.99
N THR A 263 -5.61 -30.88 -11.91
CA THR A 263 -4.55 -31.91 -12.09
C THR A 263 -3.17 -31.27 -11.97
N PRO A 264 -2.19 -31.90 -11.27
CA PRO A 264 -0.87 -31.29 -11.10
C PRO A 264 -0.28 -30.90 -12.45
N GLN A 265 -0.02 -29.61 -12.64
CA GLN A 265 0.85 -29.15 -13.72
C GLN A 265 2.18 -29.87 -13.52
N THR A 266 2.59 -30.62 -14.55
CA THR A 266 3.90 -31.23 -14.63
C THR A 266 4.95 -30.20 -14.27
N THR A 267 5.59 -30.38 -13.12
CA THR A 267 6.75 -29.60 -12.74
C THR A 267 7.79 -29.75 -13.84
N SER A 268 8.08 -28.66 -14.56
CA SER A 268 9.25 -28.61 -15.40
C SER A 268 10.44 -28.76 -14.47
N ARG A 269 11.00 -29.97 -14.40
CA ARG A 269 12.30 -30.21 -13.77
C ARG A 269 13.26 -29.19 -14.35
N GLY A 270 13.83 -28.35 -13.47
CA GLY A 270 14.86 -27.40 -13.84
C GLY A 270 15.95 -28.12 -14.64
N ALA A 271 16.30 -27.53 -15.79
CA ALA A 271 17.48 -27.95 -16.52
C ALA A 271 18.68 -27.80 -15.59
N SER A 272 19.42 -28.89 -15.42
CA SER A 272 20.75 -28.88 -14.83
C SER A 272 21.62 -27.90 -15.61
N HIS A 273 22.03 -26.81 -14.98
CA HIS A 273 23.17 -26.04 -15.46
C HIS A 273 24.43 -26.88 -15.22
N ASP A 274 24.80 -27.67 -16.22
CA ASP A 274 26.16 -28.17 -16.36
C ASP A 274 27.07 -26.95 -16.59
N ARG A 275 27.97 -26.71 -15.64
CA ARG A 275 29.14 -25.85 -15.84
C ARG A 275 30.29 -26.75 -16.26
N SER A 276 30.64 -26.69 -17.53
CA SER A 276 32.03 -26.89 -17.99
C SER A 276 32.72 -25.54 -18.04
#